data_AF-A0A816IH83-F1
#
_entry.id   AF-A0A816IH83-F1
#
_cell.length_a   1.000
_cell.length_b   1.000
_cell.length_c   1.000
_cell.angle_alpha   90.00
_cell.angle_beta   90.00
_cell.angle_gamma   90.00
#
_symmetry.space_group_name_H-M   'P 1'
#
loop_
_entity.id
_entity.type
_entity.pdbx_description
1 polymer ?
#
loop_
_entity_poly.entity_id
_entity_poly.type
_entity_poly.pdbx_seq_one_letter_code
_entity_poly.pdbx_strand_id
1 'polypeptide(L)'
;MNFRGLFPFGVFLHDIAYKHFCNVRLDYNQIHLIDLGSITMADNKTKTSLFDFFPLSVFLVCLCLAPVPASAQGRKLSFGVNGQFKILQVADMHYANGGTTRCQNVLPSQMAHCSDLNTTAFMSRVIAAEKPDLIVFTGDNIFGSNVKDAVKSMNAAFAPAIAAKIPWVAVLGNHDQESTLSRQELMKHIVKLPNTLSKVNPPEAAHYIDGFGNNNLQIHGAVESSLHNKSVLNLYFLDSGDYSSITSLSKKYDWIKTSQQFWFDQTSKRLQKEYNKEPNPQQGTAPGLAYFHIPFPEFWSFDSKNASKGVRQEETGSATTNSGFFTTLVDRGDVKSVFVGHDHLNDFCGELKGLNLCYGGGFGYHAYGKAGWERRARVVVADLNKKGTGSWGDVKSIRTWKRLDDQHLSVIDEQVLWTSSPK
;
A
#
# COMPACT_ATOMS: atom_id res chain seq x y z
N MET A 1 -9.65 20.78 -58.30
CA MET A 1 -8.91 22.06 -58.38
C MET A 1 -7.52 21.85 -57.81
N ASN A 2 -6.49 22.07 -58.64
CA ASN A 2 -5.06 22.03 -58.30
C ASN A 2 -4.64 23.27 -57.52
N PHE A 3 -3.59 23.14 -56.69
CA PHE A 3 -2.38 24.00 -56.54
C PHE A 3 -1.64 23.47 -55.28
N ARG A 4 -0.53 22.72 -55.33
CA ARG A 4 0.88 22.98 -55.75
C ARG A 4 1.60 24.14 -55.03
N GLY A 5 2.70 23.77 -54.36
CA GLY A 5 3.89 24.60 -54.06
C GLY A 5 4.18 24.73 -52.55
N LEU A 6 5.42 24.75 -52.04
CA LEU A 6 6.79 24.49 -52.51
C LEU A 6 7.67 24.63 -51.24
N PHE A 7 8.66 23.74 -51.05
CA PHE A 7 9.78 23.82 -50.08
C PHE A 7 10.70 25.05 -50.38
N PRO A 8 11.63 25.56 -49.51
CA PRO A 8 12.78 24.78 -48.98
C PRO A 8 13.54 25.22 -47.68
N PHE A 9 14.38 24.28 -47.21
CA PHE A 9 15.73 24.35 -46.60
C PHE A 9 16.16 25.47 -45.63
N GLY A 10 16.80 25.03 -44.53
CA GLY A 10 17.78 25.79 -43.74
C GLY A 10 18.59 24.89 -42.80
N VAL A 11 19.81 24.54 -43.20
CA VAL A 11 20.84 23.80 -42.46
C VAL A 11 21.75 24.80 -41.75
N PHE A 12 22.14 24.54 -40.50
CA PHE A 12 23.43 25.00 -39.96
C PHE A 12 24.04 23.90 -39.07
N LEU A 13 25.22 23.45 -39.49
CA LEU A 13 26.21 22.70 -38.73
C LEU A 13 27.06 23.68 -37.90
N HIS A 14 27.43 23.32 -36.68
CA HIS A 14 28.85 23.30 -36.30
C HIS A 14 29.11 22.45 -35.04
N ASP A 15 30.10 21.58 -35.17
CA ASP A 15 30.83 20.81 -34.15
C ASP A 15 31.39 21.68 -33.00
N ILE A 16 31.62 21.07 -31.83
CA ILE A 16 32.95 20.93 -31.20
C ILE A 16 32.90 19.99 -29.97
N ALA A 17 33.64 18.89 -30.11
CA ALA A 17 34.59 18.20 -29.22
C ALA A 17 34.22 17.63 -27.83
N TYR A 18 34.63 16.36 -27.75
CA TYR A 18 34.82 15.38 -26.68
C TYR A 18 35.94 15.69 -25.65
N LYS A 19 35.87 14.96 -24.51
CA LYS A 19 36.92 14.61 -23.51
C LYS A 19 37.26 15.74 -22.51
N HIS A 20 37.44 15.53 -21.19
CA HIS A 20 37.96 14.37 -20.45
C HIS A 20 37.87 14.61 -18.90
N PHE A 21 37.93 13.53 -18.10
CA PHE A 21 38.26 13.42 -16.65
C PHE A 21 37.23 13.97 -15.62
N CYS A 22 36.94 13.36 -14.47
CA CYS A 22 37.78 12.51 -13.60
C CYS A 22 36.95 11.51 -12.78
N ASN A 23 37.44 10.26 -12.73
CA ASN A 23 37.19 9.30 -11.66
C ASN A 23 37.85 9.84 -10.39
N VAL A 24 37.12 9.91 -9.27
CA VAL A 24 37.73 10.07 -7.94
C VAL A 24 37.25 8.93 -7.05
N ARG A 25 38.19 8.01 -6.77
CA ARG A 25 38.15 7.07 -5.65
C ARG A 25 38.08 7.88 -4.35
N LEU A 26 37.17 7.51 -3.46
CA LEU A 26 37.20 7.97 -2.07
C LEU A 26 38.12 7.03 -1.29
N ASP A 27 39.30 7.53 -0.94
CA ASP A 27 40.20 6.90 0.04
C ASP A 27 39.76 7.26 1.46
N TYR A 28 39.83 6.25 2.33
CA TYR A 28 39.62 6.33 3.77
C TYR A 28 40.81 7.00 4.48
N ASN A 29 40.53 7.49 5.70
CA ASN A 29 41.43 7.99 6.75
C ASN A 29 41.68 9.49 6.78
N GLN A 30 41.04 10.18 7.73
CA GLN A 30 41.72 11.05 8.70
C GLN A 30 40.75 11.39 9.84
N ILE A 31 40.97 10.78 11.01
CA ILE A 31 40.43 11.25 12.29
C ILE A 31 41.56 12.03 12.95
N HIS A 32 41.37 13.33 13.13
CA HIS A 32 42.26 14.17 13.93
C HIS A 32 42.06 13.86 15.41
N LEU A 33 43.11 13.30 16.03
CA LEU A 33 43.33 13.30 17.48
C LEU A 33 43.75 14.72 17.89
N ILE A 34 43.00 15.33 18.81
CA ILE A 34 43.45 16.50 19.56
C ILE A 34 44.00 15.98 20.89
N ASP A 35 45.26 16.29 21.13
CA ASP A 35 46.04 15.89 22.29
C ASP A 35 45.97 16.93 23.44
N LEU A 36 46.33 16.43 24.61
CA LEU A 36 46.21 16.87 26.00
C LEU A 36 46.49 18.33 26.35
N GLY A 37 45.63 18.86 27.24
CA GLY A 37 45.94 19.97 28.15
C GLY A 37 46.13 19.44 29.57
N SER A 38 47.38 19.41 30.02
CA SER A 38 47.83 19.04 31.36
C SER A 38 47.59 20.18 32.36
N ILE A 39 47.03 19.90 33.54
CA ILE A 39 47.20 20.74 34.73
C ILE A 39 47.59 19.85 35.92
N THR A 40 48.63 20.29 36.59
CA THR A 40 49.42 19.65 37.65
C THR A 40 48.79 19.71 39.04
N MET A 41 48.83 18.57 39.73
CA MET A 41 49.24 18.29 41.12
C MET A 41 48.90 19.29 42.25
N ALA A 42 48.18 18.78 43.26
CA ALA A 42 48.47 19.06 44.67
C ALA A 42 48.18 17.80 45.52
N ASP A 43 49.12 17.54 46.42
CA ASP A 43 49.39 16.30 47.15
C ASP A 43 48.82 16.39 48.58
N ASN A 44 48.22 15.32 49.14
CA ASN A 44 48.36 15.05 50.58
C ASN A 44 48.03 13.61 51.00
N LYS A 45 48.86 13.11 51.92
CA LYS A 45 49.01 11.73 52.39
C LYS A 45 47.94 11.30 53.41
N THR A 46 47.53 10.02 53.43
CA THR A 46 47.98 8.98 54.40
C THR A 46 47.01 7.77 54.51
N LYS A 47 47.64 6.57 54.58
CA LYS A 47 47.30 5.35 55.34
C LYS A 47 46.25 4.31 54.84
N THR A 48 46.82 3.20 54.34
CA THR A 48 46.62 1.76 54.69
C THR A 48 45.29 1.01 54.48
N SER A 49 45.47 -0.24 53.99
CA SER A 49 44.62 -1.45 54.13
C SER A 49 43.56 -1.66 53.03
N LEU A 50 43.84 -2.47 52.00
CA LEU A 50 43.67 -3.94 51.87
C LEU A 50 42.28 -4.35 51.36
N PHE A 51 42.32 -5.09 50.25
CA PHE A 51 41.28 -5.91 49.61
C PHE A 51 40.03 -5.19 49.10
N ASP A 52 39.89 -5.10 47.77
CA ASP A 52 38.63 -5.42 47.11
C ASP A 52 38.85 -5.80 45.64
N PHE A 53 38.25 -6.93 45.26
CA PHE A 53 38.28 -7.53 43.93
C PHE A 53 37.43 -6.71 42.96
N PHE A 54 38.05 -6.16 41.91
CA PHE A 54 37.33 -5.62 40.74
C PHE A 54 37.28 -6.68 39.63
N PRO A 55 36.10 -7.11 39.14
CA PRO A 55 36.03 -7.84 37.90
C PRO A 55 36.16 -6.87 36.72
N LEU A 56 37.16 -7.13 35.87
CA LEU A 56 37.42 -6.45 34.61
C LEU A 56 36.17 -6.53 33.71
N SER A 57 35.44 -5.42 33.56
CA SER A 57 34.31 -5.31 32.65
C SER A 57 34.87 -5.08 31.24
N VAL A 58 34.97 -6.14 30.43
CA VAL A 58 35.29 -6.03 29.01
C VAL A 58 34.05 -5.46 28.30
N PHE A 59 34.06 -4.15 28.01
CA PHE A 59 33.09 -3.56 27.10
C PHE A 59 33.43 -4.02 25.68
N LEU A 60 32.75 -5.07 25.21
CA LEU A 60 32.67 -5.40 23.79
C LEU A 60 31.88 -4.26 23.12
N VAL A 61 32.57 -3.32 22.48
CA VAL A 61 31.95 -2.38 21.53
C VAL A 61 31.59 -3.20 20.30
N CYS A 62 30.40 -3.79 20.33
CA CYS A 62 29.78 -4.37 19.15
C CYS A 62 29.43 -3.18 18.24
N LEU A 63 30.27 -2.91 17.24
CA LEU A 63 29.88 -2.07 16.10
C LEU A 63 28.72 -2.77 15.40
N CYS A 64 27.49 -2.47 15.84
CA CYS A 64 26.28 -2.75 15.11
C CYS A 64 26.33 -1.92 13.82
N LEU A 65 26.93 -2.49 12.78
CA LEU A 65 26.64 -2.08 11.41
C LEU A 65 25.15 -2.32 11.22
N ALA A 66 24.33 -1.31 11.47
CA ALA A 66 22.92 -1.34 11.14
C ALA A 66 22.84 -1.59 9.63
N PRO A 67 22.26 -2.71 9.17
CA PRO A 67 22.09 -2.93 7.75
C PRO A 67 21.25 -1.77 7.21
N VAL A 68 21.79 -1.07 6.20
CA VAL A 68 21.03 -0.12 5.40
C VAL A 68 19.73 -0.83 5.00
N PRO A 69 18.54 -0.23 5.24
CA PRO A 69 17.30 -0.90 4.89
C PRO A 69 17.32 -1.22 3.40
N ALA A 70 17.33 -2.52 3.09
CA ALA A 70 17.22 -2.97 1.72
C ALA A 70 15.94 -2.38 1.14
N SER A 71 16.06 -1.64 0.04
CA SER A 71 14.88 -1.21 -0.71
C SER A 71 14.09 -2.45 -1.10
N ALA A 72 12.77 -2.44 -0.87
CA ALA A 72 11.90 -3.51 -1.36
C ALA A 72 11.75 -3.48 -2.90
N GLN A 73 12.30 -2.47 -3.58
CA GLN A 73 12.47 -2.50 -5.04
C GLN A 73 13.38 -3.67 -5.43
N GLY A 74 12.75 -4.74 -5.93
CA GLY A 74 13.41 -5.95 -6.39
C GLY A 74 12.92 -7.22 -5.68
N ARG A 75 12.16 -7.12 -4.58
CA ARG A 75 11.59 -8.31 -3.93
C ARG A 75 10.42 -8.84 -4.77
N LYS A 76 10.62 -9.99 -5.39
CA LYS A 76 9.57 -10.73 -6.08
C LYS A 76 8.56 -11.24 -5.06
N LEU A 77 7.29 -10.84 -5.19
CA LEU A 77 6.21 -11.39 -4.40
C LEU A 77 5.81 -12.75 -4.97
N SER A 78 5.66 -13.73 -4.10
CA SER A 78 5.27 -15.10 -4.45
C SER A 78 4.39 -15.71 -3.37
N PHE A 79 3.58 -16.69 -3.75
CA PHE A 79 2.85 -17.51 -2.80
C PHE A 79 3.81 -18.25 -1.85
N GLY A 80 3.38 -18.40 -0.60
CA GLY A 80 4.13 -19.13 0.42
C GLY A 80 4.19 -20.63 0.14
N VAL A 81 5.01 -21.34 0.92
CA VAL A 81 5.15 -22.80 0.83
C VAL A 81 3.85 -23.55 1.12
N ASN A 82 2.95 -22.94 1.89
CA ASN A 82 1.61 -23.42 2.19
C ASN A 82 0.62 -23.19 1.03
N GLY A 83 1.05 -22.57 -0.08
CA GLY A 83 0.19 -22.25 -1.22
C GLY A 83 -0.74 -21.07 -0.98
N GLN A 84 -0.50 -20.24 0.04
CA GLN A 84 -1.32 -19.07 0.35
C GLN A 84 -0.57 -17.77 0.08
N PHE A 85 -1.32 -16.73 -0.26
CA PHE A 85 -0.86 -15.34 -0.24
C PHE A 85 -1.89 -14.50 0.49
N LYS A 86 -1.49 -13.89 1.61
CA LYS A 86 -2.36 -13.13 2.51
C LYS A 86 -2.10 -11.64 2.42
N ILE A 87 -3.18 -10.88 2.22
CA ILE A 87 -3.18 -9.43 2.15
C ILE A 87 -3.99 -8.88 3.33
N LEU A 88 -3.41 -7.95 4.08
CA LEU A 88 -4.13 -7.15 5.06
C LEU A 88 -4.48 -5.79 4.42
N GLN A 89 -5.76 -5.52 4.24
CA GLN A 89 -6.27 -4.21 3.82
C GLN A 89 -6.51 -3.33 5.06
N VAL A 90 -5.94 -2.13 5.03
CA VAL A 90 -6.10 -1.08 6.03
C VAL A 90 -6.71 0.14 5.34
N ALA A 91 -7.94 0.50 5.69
CA ALA A 91 -8.69 1.59 5.06
C ALA A 91 -8.96 2.70 6.07
N ASP A 92 -8.78 3.96 5.68
CA ASP A 92 -9.29 5.11 6.44
C ASP A 92 -8.71 5.19 7.85
N MET A 93 -7.37 5.25 7.95
CA MET A 93 -6.70 5.45 9.24
C MET A 93 -6.93 6.86 9.77
N HIS A 94 -6.97 7.85 8.87
CA HIS A 94 -7.10 9.27 9.21
C HIS A 94 -6.07 9.67 10.27
N TYR A 95 -4.84 9.14 10.20
CA TYR A 95 -3.82 9.41 11.21
C TYR A 95 -3.46 10.90 11.22
N ALA A 96 -3.29 11.51 12.38
CA ALA A 96 -2.84 12.89 12.47
C ALA A 96 -1.56 13.00 13.32
N ASN A 97 -1.63 13.67 14.46
CA ASN A 97 -0.48 14.00 15.31
C ASN A 97 -0.21 12.96 16.42
N GLY A 98 -0.58 11.69 16.25
CA GLY A 98 -0.22 10.63 17.21
C GLY A 98 -0.98 10.78 18.53
N GLY A 99 -0.27 10.65 19.66
CA GLY A 99 -0.86 10.71 21.01
C GLY A 99 -1.59 12.00 21.36
N THR A 100 -1.41 13.09 20.58
CA THR A 100 -2.14 14.36 20.79
C THR A 100 -3.44 14.47 20.01
N THR A 101 -3.68 13.57 19.05
CA THR A 101 -4.93 13.51 18.29
C THR A 101 -5.97 12.78 19.10
N ARG A 102 -7.17 13.35 19.25
CA ARG A 102 -8.28 12.66 19.92
C ARG A 102 -9.03 11.76 18.95
N CYS A 103 -9.51 10.64 19.46
CA CYS A 103 -10.41 9.76 18.70
C CYS A 103 -11.73 10.44 18.37
N GLN A 104 -12.39 9.92 17.33
CA GLN A 104 -13.75 10.26 16.94
C GLN A 104 -14.67 9.06 17.12
N ASN A 105 -15.92 9.34 17.48
CA ASN A 105 -17.03 8.38 17.56
C ASN A 105 -16.69 7.10 18.35
N VAL A 106 -16.01 7.23 19.50
CA VAL A 106 -15.85 6.16 20.49
C VAL A 106 -16.81 6.36 21.67
N LEU A 107 -16.97 5.35 22.54
CA LEU A 107 -17.81 5.50 23.73
C LEU A 107 -17.27 6.60 24.66
N PRO A 108 -18.12 7.31 25.42
CA PRO A 108 -17.67 8.35 26.35
C PRO A 108 -16.60 7.89 27.33
N SER A 109 -16.68 6.62 27.78
CA SER A 109 -15.69 6.00 28.67
C SER A 109 -14.31 5.80 28.04
N GLN A 110 -14.23 5.75 26.71
CA GLN A 110 -12.98 5.55 25.96
C GLN A 110 -12.30 6.88 25.61
N MET A 111 -13.07 7.97 25.48
CA MET A 111 -12.60 9.26 24.96
C MET A 111 -11.38 9.83 25.68
N ALA A 112 -11.29 9.70 27.01
CA ALA A 112 -10.24 10.33 27.81
C ALA A 112 -8.82 9.80 27.52
N HIS A 113 -8.72 8.56 27.03
CA HIS A 113 -7.43 7.86 26.83
C HIS A 113 -7.23 7.41 25.37
N CYS A 114 -8.09 7.84 24.46
CA CYS A 114 -8.08 7.40 23.09
C CYS A 114 -7.37 8.42 22.17
N SER A 115 -6.43 7.94 21.35
CA SER A 115 -5.73 8.72 20.33
C SER A 115 -5.39 7.92 19.08
N ASP A 116 -4.64 8.51 18.14
CA ASP A 116 -4.07 7.78 16.98
C ASP A 116 -3.19 6.58 17.41
N LEU A 117 -2.70 6.57 18.66
CA LEU A 117 -1.96 5.43 19.19
C LEU A 117 -2.84 4.18 19.33
N ASN A 118 -4.16 4.32 19.43
CA ASN A 118 -5.09 3.18 19.36
C ASN A 118 -5.11 2.58 17.96
N THR A 119 -5.12 3.39 16.90
CA THR A 119 -4.94 2.93 15.51
C THR A 119 -3.60 2.17 15.35
N THR A 120 -2.53 2.70 15.94
CA THR A 120 -1.19 2.09 15.91
C THR A 120 -1.18 0.73 16.63
N ALA A 121 -1.82 0.65 17.80
CA ALA A 121 -1.94 -0.56 18.58
C ALA A 121 -2.78 -1.61 17.86
N PHE A 122 -3.93 -1.23 17.28
CA PHE A 122 -4.77 -2.12 16.49
C PHE A 122 -3.99 -2.71 15.32
N MET A 123 -3.29 -1.87 14.55
CA MET A 123 -2.46 -2.30 13.44
C MET A 123 -1.39 -3.30 13.85
N SER A 124 -0.69 -3.03 14.96
CA SER A 124 0.32 -3.95 15.49
C SER A 124 -0.28 -5.29 15.90
N ARG A 125 -1.45 -5.28 16.56
CA ARG A 125 -2.17 -6.49 16.98
C ARG A 125 -2.63 -7.33 15.79
N VAL A 126 -3.27 -6.71 14.79
CA VAL A 126 -3.77 -7.44 13.62
C VAL A 126 -2.64 -7.97 12.74
N ILE A 127 -1.53 -7.23 12.59
CA ILE A 127 -0.32 -7.74 11.91
C ILE A 127 0.22 -8.97 12.62
N ALA A 128 0.33 -8.94 13.95
CA ALA A 128 0.84 -10.07 14.73
C ALA A 128 -0.07 -11.31 14.64
N ALA A 129 -1.39 -11.10 14.63
CA ALA A 129 -2.37 -12.18 14.54
C ALA A 129 -2.44 -12.78 13.12
N GLU A 130 -2.48 -11.94 12.09
CA GLU A 130 -2.70 -12.39 10.71
C GLU A 130 -1.42 -12.76 9.97
N LYS A 131 -0.28 -12.14 10.30
CA LYS A 131 1.01 -12.33 9.62
C LYS A 131 0.87 -12.22 8.09
N PRO A 132 0.42 -11.07 7.56
CA PRO A 132 0.19 -10.90 6.13
C PRO A 132 1.49 -10.92 5.33
N ASP A 133 1.41 -11.37 4.07
CA ASP A 133 2.50 -11.30 3.10
C ASP A 133 2.62 -9.88 2.48
N LEU A 134 1.51 -9.14 2.47
CA LEU A 134 1.41 -7.77 1.97
C LEU A 134 0.40 -6.97 2.80
N ILE A 135 0.72 -5.71 3.10
CA ILE A 135 -0.24 -4.74 3.64
C ILE A 135 -0.62 -3.75 2.52
N VAL A 136 -1.92 -3.55 2.32
CA VAL A 136 -2.47 -2.59 1.37
C VAL A 136 -3.22 -1.50 2.12
N PHE A 137 -2.76 -0.26 2.00
CA PHE A 137 -3.49 0.90 2.52
C PHE A 137 -4.37 1.51 1.43
N THR A 138 -5.68 1.57 1.67
CA THR A 138 -6.67 1.98 0.66
C THR A 138 -7.11 3.44 0.76
N GLY A 139 -6.16 4.33 1.06
CA GLY A 139 -6.38 5.78 1.10
C GLY A 139 -6.80 6.31 2.47
N ASP A 140 -6.84 7.63 2.55
CA ASP A 140 -6.98 8.42 3.78
C ASP A 140 -6.08 7.89 4.90
N ASN A 141 -4.80 7.78 4.55
CA ASN A 141 -3.76 7.33 5.45
C ASN A 141 -3.55 8.35 6.56
N ILE A 142 -3.62 9.64 6.22
CA ILE A 142 -3.63 10.76 7.14
C ILE A 142 -4.89 11.62 6.97
N PHE A 143 -5.31 12.30 8.04
CA PHE A 143 -6.38 13.30 7.95
C PHE A 143 -5.76 14.69 7.80
N GLY A 144 -5.49 15.09 6.55
CA GLY A 144 -4.63 16.24 6.24
C GLY A 144 -5.05 17.54 6.93
N SER A 145 -6.35 17.81 7.02
CA SER A 145 -6.89 19.00 7.69
C SER A 145 -6.57 19.10 9.19
N ASN A 146 -6.19 18.01 9.85
CA ASN A 146 -5.81 17.97 11.27
C ASN A 146 -4.31 17.68 11.49
N VAL A 147 -3.54 17.57 10.41
CA VAL A 147 -2.11 17.27 10.44
C VAL A 147 -1.27 18.55 10.45
N LYS A 148 -0.34 18.66 11.39
CA LYS A 148 0.63 19.78 11.45
C LYS A 148 1.82 19.60 10.51
N ASP A 149 2.26 18.35 10.33
CA ASP A 149 3.40 17.95 9.52
C ASP A 149 3.05 16.66 8.77
N ALA A 150 2.80 16.79 7.47
CA ALA A 150 2.34 15.68 6.63
C ALA A 150 3.37 14.54 6.56
N VAL A 151 4.66 14.85 6.54
CA VAL A 151 5.73 13.85 6.50
C VAL A 151 5.76 13.06 7.80
N LYS A 152 5.71 13.74 8.95
CA LYS A 152 5.73 13.09 10.26
C LYS A 152 4.50 12.21 10.47
N SER A 153 3.32 12.69 10.13
CA SER A 153 2.07 11.92 10.25
C SER A 153 2.05 10.72 9.31
N MET A 154 2.49 10.87 8.05
CA MET A 154 2.58 9.76 7.11
C MET A 154 3.58 8.69 7.58
N ASN A 155 4.73 9.10 8.14
CA ASN A 155 5.70 8.18 8.73
C ASN A 155 5.10 7.42 9.92
N ALA A 156 4.35 8.09 10.78
CA ALA A 156 3.72 7.48 11.94
C ALA A 156 2.62 6.49 11.53
N ALA A 157 1.81 6.83 10.53
CA ALA A 157 0.75 5.99 9.99
C ALA A 157 1.29 4.63 9.48
N PHE A 158 2.43 4.65 8.77
CA PHE A 158 3.04 3.43 8.22
C PHE A 158 4.06 2.76 9.14
N ALA A 159 4.36 3.35 10.30
CA ALA A 159 5.38 2.83 11.22
C ALA A 159 5.16 1.35 11.61
N PRO A 160 3.93 0.86 11.88
CA PRO A 160 3.73 -0.54 12.22
C PRO A 160 4.11 -1.51 11.09
N ALA A 161 3.80 -1.17 9.83
CA ALA A 161 4.17 -1.99 8.67
C ALA A 161 5.69 -2.00 8.47
N ILE A 162 6.34 -0.83 8.62
CA ILE A 162 7.80 -0.68 8.53
C ILE A 162 8.49 -1.49 9.63
N ALA A 163 8.03 -1.38 10.88
CA ALA A 163 8.58 -2.09 12.03
C ALA A 163 8.44 -3.62 11.89
N ALA A 164 7.30 -4.08 11.36
CA ALA A 164 7.07 -5.49 11.08
C ALA A 164 7.88 -6.03 9.90
N LYS A 165 8.53 -5.16 9.10
CA LYS A 165 9.28 -5.51 7.88
C LYS A 165 8.44 -6.25 6.85
N ILE A 166 7.14 -6.00 6.84
CA ILE A 166 6.21 -6.57 5.87
C ILE A 166 6.18 -5.64 4.65
N PRO A 167 6.27 -6.16 3.41
CA PRO A 167 6.07 -5.35 2.22
C PRO A 167 4.70 -4.67 2.26
N TRP A 168 4.62 -3.42 1.83
CA TRP A 168 3.36 -2.69 1.85
C TRP A 168 3.21 -1.73 0.68
N VAL A 169 1.98 -1.39 0.35
CA VAL A 169 1.65 -0.46 -0.73
C VAL A 169 0.49 0.41 -0.28
N ALA A 170 0.52 1.69 -0.67
CA ALA A 170 -0.51 2.66 -0.35
C ALA A 170 -1.03 3.31 -1.63
N VAL A 171 -2.36 3.44 -1.70
CA VAL A 171 -3.04 4.43 -2.54
C VAL A 171 -3.41 5.64 -1.67
N LEU A 172 -3.67 6.77 -2.32
CA LEU A 172 -4.07 8.00 -1.65
C LEU A 172 -5.60 8.16 -1.68
N GLY A 173 -6.16 8.74 -0.62
CA GLY A 173 -7.54 9.20 -0.56
C GLY A 173 -7.68 10.70 -0.72
N ASN A 174 -8.89 11.22 -0.55
CA ASN A 174 -9.17 12.65 -0.69
C ASN A 174 -8.55 13.45 0.47
N HIS A 175 -8.51 12.90 1.68
CA HIS A 175 -8.01 13.61 2.86
C HIS A 175 -6.48 13.68 2.98
N ASP A 176 -5.76 12.82 2.25
CA ASP A 176 -4.30 12.72 2.39
C ASP A 176 -3.59 14.06 2.04
N GLN A 177 -4.11 14.81 1.07
CA GLN A 177 -3.49 16.01 0.51
C GLN A 177 -3.96 17.35 1.11
N GLU A 178 -4.70 17.32 2.21
CA GLU A 178 -5.32 18.51 2.82
C GLU A 178 -4.39 19.26 3.80
N SER A 179 -3.12 18.87 3.88
CA SER A 179 -2.12 19.48 4.77
C SER A 179 -1.08 20.30 3.98
N THR A 180 0.19 20.16 4.34
CA THR A 180 1.33 20.93 3.82
C THR A 180 1.93 20.41 2.53
N LEU A 181 1.55 19.21 2.07
CA LEU A 181 2.09 18.58 0.87
C LEU A 181 0.99 18.25 -0.12
N SER A 182 1.28 18.46 -1.40
CA SER A 182 0.41 18.01 -2.49
C SER A 182 0.39 16.48 -2.60
N ARG A 183 -0.62 15.96 -3.31
CA ARG A 183 -0.74 14.53 -3.68
C ARG A 183 0.56 13.94 -4.23
N GLN A 184 1.20 14.67 -5.14
CA GLN A 184 2.43 14.23 -5.78
C GLN A 184 3.58 14.17 -4.78
N GLU A 185 3.73 15.19 -3.94
CA GLU A 185 4.80 15.26 -2.94
C GLU A 185 4.64 14.16 -1.89
N LEU A 186 3.42 13.89 -1.45
CA LEU A 186 3.10 12.76 -0.58
C LEU A 186 3.52 11.44 -1.21
N MET A 187 3.11 11.17 -2.45
CA MET A 187 3.52 9.92 -3.10
C MET A 187 5.04 9.85 -3.30
N LYS A 188 5.70 10.95 -3.69
CA LYS A 188 7.17 11.04 -3.79
C LYS A 188 7.88 10.79 -2.46
N HIS A 189 7.22 11.06 -1.33
CA HIS A 189 7.71 10.72 0.00
C HIS A 189 7.46 9.23 0.30
N ILE A 190 6.24 8.74 0.11
CA ILE A 190 5.81 7.36 0.37
C ILE A 190 6.76 6.35 -0.29
N VAL A 191 7.10 6.54 -1.56
CA VAL A 191 7.96 5.61 -2.32
C VAL A 191 9.41 5.50 -1.82
N LYS A 192 9.82 6.40 -0.91
CA LYS A 192 11.15 6.38 -0.29
C LYS A 192 11.15 5.65 1.05
N LEU A 193 9.99 5.29 1.58
CA LEU A 193 9.88 4.66 2.89
C LEU A 193 10.29 3.18 2.84
N PRO A 194 10.87 2.64 3.92
CA PRO A 194 11.32 1.25 3.95
C PRO A 194 10.19 0.25 3.68
N ASN A 195 10.50 -0.80 2.94
CA ASN A 195 9.59 -1.90 2.59
C ASN A 195 8.37 -1.53 1.72
N THR A 196 8.26 -0.27 1.28
CA THR A 196 7.18 0.11 0.36
C THR A 196 7.38 -0.51 -1.03
N LEU A 197 6.28 -0.92 -1.63
CA LEU A 197 6.15 -1.34 -3.01
C LEU A 197 5.38 -0.32 -3.85
N SER A 198 4.95 0.80 -3.25
CA SER A 198 4.34 1.92 -3.95
C SER A 198 5.28 2.48 -5.02
N LYS A 199 4.69 3.04 -6.07
CA LYS A 199 5.38 3.77 -7.12
C LYS A 199 4.72 5.12 -7.29
N VAL A 200 5.47 6.12 -7.75
CA VAL A 200 4.87 7.42 -8.12
C VAL A 200 3.86 7.20 -9.22
N ASN A 201 4.25 6.47 -10.26
CA ASN A 201 3.41 5.92 -11.31
C ASN A 201 4.20 4.80 -12.03
N PRO A 202 3.56 3.98 -12.87
CA PRO A 202 4.25 2.99 -13.70
C PRO A 202 5.16 3.70 -14.72
N PRO A 203 6.44 3.32 -14.87
CA PRO A 203 7.36 4.02 -15.77
C PRO A 203 6.85 4.15 -17.20
N GLU A 204 6.18 3.11 -17.71
CA GLU A 204 5.59 3.07 -19.05
C GLU A 204 4.41 4.03 -19.25
N ALA A 205 3.78 4.47 -18.15
CA ALA A 205 2.58 5.31 -18.17
C ALA A 205 2.81 6.70 -17.57
N ALA A 206 3.98 6.96 -16.98
CA ALA A 206 4.29 8.15 -16.20
C ALA A 206 4.09 9.48 -16.94
N HIS A 207 4.06 9.47 -18.28
CA HIS A 207 3.92 10.66 -19.12
C HIS A 207 2.47 10.98 -19.51
N TYR A 208 1.50 10.11 -19.23
CA TYR A 208 0.08 10.34 -19.58
C TYR A 208 -0.92 9.97 -18.49
N ILE A 209 -0.53 9.15 -17.52
CA ILE A 209 -1.46 8.64 -16.51
C ILE A 209 -1.81 9.72 -15.49
N ASP A 210 -3.10 9.88 -15.23
CA ASP A 210 -3.60 10.79 -14.20
C ASP A 210 -3.33 10.26 -12.78
N GLY A 211 -3.18 11.18 -11.85
CA GLY A 211 -2.96 10.87 -10.43
C GLY A 211 -1.56 10.33 -10.11
N PHE A 212 -1.41 9.85 -8.88
CA PHE A 212 -0.17 9.32 -8.32
C PHE A 212 -0.44 8.09 -7.46
N GLY A 213 0.48 7.13 -7.48
CA GLY A 213 0.33 5.85 -6.78
C GLY A 213 -0.19 4.72 -7.66
N ASN A 214 -0.48 4.99 -8.94
CA ASN A 214 -0.91 3.95 -9.87
C ASN A 214 0.20 2.88 -9.97
N ASN A 215 -0.17 1.61 -9.81
CA ASN A 215 0.82 0.55 -9.75
C ASN A 215 0.20 -0.83 -10.05
N ASN A 216 1.02 -1.73 -10.57
CA ASN A 216 0.67 -3.15 -10.67
C ASN A 216 1.73 -3.98 -9.94
N LEU A 217 1.26 -4.84 -9.03
CA LEU A 217 2.09 -5.84 -8.36
C LEU A 217 1.73 -7.24 -8.87
N GLN A 218 2.75 -8.00 -9.21
CA GLN A 218 2.63 -9.36 -9.73
C GLN A 218 3.02 -10.36 -8.64
N ILE A 219 2.10 -11.24 -8.28
CA ILE A 219 2.33 -12.31 -7.30
C ILE A 219 2.58 -13.60 -8.07
N HIS A 220 3.76 -14.17 -7.88
CA HIS A 220 4.21 -15.33 -8.64
C HIS A 220 3.87 -16.64 -7.94
N GLY A 221 3.85 -17.74 -8.68
CA GLY A 221 3.61 -19.07 -8.12
C GLY A 221 4.56 -19.41 -6.96
N ALA A 222 4.17 -20.38 -6.13
CA ALA A 222 5.01 -20.86 -5.04
C ALA A 222 6.37 -21.36 -5.57
N VAL A 223 7.43 -21.27 -4.75
CA VAL A 223 8.82 -21.60 -5.15
C VAL A 223 8.96 -23.00 -5.76
N GLU A 224 8.22 -23.98 -5.26
CA GLU A 224 8.23 -25.36 -5.74
C GLU A 224 7.28 -25.63 -6.92
N SER A 225 6.68 -24.58 -7.49
CA SER A 225 5.78 -24.66 -8.65
C SER A 225 6.54 -24.45 -9.96
N SER A 226 6.06 -25.07 -11.05
CA SER A 226 6.49 -24.69 -12.40
C SER A 226 6.08 -23.24 -12.76
N LEU A 227 5.20 -22.62 -11.97
CA LEU A 227 4.75 -21.24 -12.11
C LEU A 227 5.52 -20.25 -11.22
N HIS A 228 6.60 -20.66 -10.52
CA HIS A 228 7.36 -19.75 -9.62
C HIS A 228 7.92 -18.49 -10.32
N ASN A 229 8.11 -18.56 -11.64
CA ASN A 229 8.55 -17.45 -12.47
C ASN A 229 7.44 -16.75 -13.26
N LYS A 230 6.17 -17.09 -13.02
CA LYS A 230 5.01 -16.52 -13.71
C LYS A 230 4.08 -15.84 -12.70
N SER A 231 3.56 -14.66 -13.05
CA SER A 231 2.50 -14.01 -12.27
C SER A 231 1.21 -14.84 -12.36
N VAL A 232 0.68 -15.23 -11.22
CA VAL A 232 -0.55 -16.04 -11.07
C VAL A 232 -1.67 -15.27 -10.35
N LEU A 233 -1.34 -14.14 -9.73
CA LEU A 233 -2.30 -13.19 -9.17
C LEU A 233 -1.78 -11.76 -9.41
N ASN A 234 -2.63 -10.87 -9.92
CA ASN A 234 -2.26 -9.49 -10.22
C ASN A 234 -3.00 -8.49 -9.33
N LEU A 235 -2.28 -7.59 -8.70
CA LEU A 235 -2.87 -6.52 -7.90
C LEU A 235 -2.75 -5.20 -8.65
N TYR A 236 -3.85 -4.49 -8.79
CA TYR A 236 -3.94 -3.19 -9.46
C TYR A 236 -4.26 -2.12 -8.43
N PHE A 237 -3.45 -1.07 -8.40
CA PHE A 237 -3.62 0.07 -7.50
C PHE A 237 -3.87 1.30 -8.36
N LEU A 238 -4.97 2.01 -8.09
CA LEU A 238 -5.36 3.17 -8.87
C LEU A 238 -5.60 4.37 -7.96
N ASP A 239 -5.21 5.54 -8.45
CA ASP A 239 -5.56 6.80 -7.82
C ASP A 239 -6.99 7.20 -8.22
N SER A 240 -7.95 7.06 -7.32
CA SER A 240 -9.35 7.45 -7.58
C SER A 240 -9.59 8.97 -7.53
N GLY A 241 -8.56 9.76 -7.23
CA GLY A 241 -8.63 11.22 -7.14
C GLY A 241 -9.03 11.74 -5.76
N ASP A 242 -9.56 12.97 -5.76
CA ASP A 242 -9.97 13.76 -4.59
C ASP A 242 -11.39 14.32 -4.85
N TYR A 243 -11.55 15.64 -4.91
CA TYR A 243 -12.76 16.31 -5.38
C TYR A 243 -12.60 16.75 -6.85
N SER A 244 -13.69 16.73 -7.59
CA SER A 244 -13.73 17.14 -8.99
C SER A 244 -13.36 18.62 -9.16
N SER A 245 -12.41 18.88 -10.05
CA SER A 245 -12.02 20.23 -10.50
C SER A 245 -12.96 20.83 -11.55
N ILE A 246 -13.90 20.04 -12.09
CA ILE A 246 -14.89 20.52 -13.06
C ILE A 246 -15.91 21.38 -12.33
N THR A 247 -16.04 22.66 -12.71
CA THR A 247 -16.90 23.65 -12.01
C THR A 247 -18.34 23.19 -11.82
N SER A 248 -18.96 22.59 -12.85
CA SER A 248 -20.34 22.09 -12.79
C SER A 248 -20.51 20.85 -11.90
N LEU A 249 -19.41 20.18 -11.56
CA LEU A 249 -19.35 19.04 -10.64
C LEU A 249 -18.51 19.38 -9.40
N SER A 250 -18.32 20.67 -9.11
CA SER A 250 -17.51 21.10 -7.98
C SER A 250 -18.08 20.54 -6.67
N LYS A 251 -17.18 20.15 -5.75
CA LYS A 251 -17.50 19.49 -4.48
C LYS A 251 -18.08 18.07 -4.60
N LYS A 252 -18.17 17.50 -5.81
CA LYS A 252 -18.39 16.05 -5.99
C LYS A 252 -17.06 15.33 -5.98
N TYR A 253 -17.07 14.07 -5.60
CA TYR A 253 -15.87 13.24 -5.65
C TYR A 253 -15.39 13.04 -7.08
N ASP A 254 -14.07 12.98 -7.22
CA ASP A 254 -13.42 12.67 -8.47
C ASP A 254 -13.47 11.15 -8.78
N TRP A 255 -13.00 10.75 -9.96
CA TRP A 255 -13.12 9.39 -10.48
C TRP A 255 -11.84 8.92 -11.18
N ILE A 256 -11.74 7.60 -11.34
CA ILE A 256 -10.71 6.94 -12.15
C ILE A 256 -10.84 7.40 -13.62
N LYS A 257 -9.77 8.04 -14.12
CA LYS A 257 -9.72 8.69 -15.43
C LYS A 257 -9.52 7.72 -16.56
N THR A 258 -9.88 8.14 -17.78
CA THR A 258 -9.69 7.35 -19.01
C THR A 258 -8.23 6.93 -19.23
N SER A 259 -7.26 7.77 -18.85
CA SER A 259 -5.83 7.44 -18.94
C SER A 259 -5.45 6.24 -18.06
N GLN A 260 -6.02 6.14 -16.86
CA GLN A 260 -5.81 5.04 -15.91
C GLN A 260 -6.54 3.77 -16.37
N GLN A 261 -7.75 3.91 -16.92
CA GLN A 261 -8.47 2.79 -17.54
C GLN A 261 -7.69 2.22 -18.74
N PHE A 262 -7.16 3.09 -19.59
CA PHE A 262 -6.31 2.70 -20.70
C PHE A 262 -5.05 1.97 -20.23
N TRP A 263 -4.35 2.52 -19.23
CA TRP A 263 -3.20 1.85 -18.61
C TRP A 263 -3.57 0.47 -18.04
N PHE A 264 -4.69 0.35 -17.33
CA PHE A 264 -5.18 -0.92 -16.80
C PHE A 264 -5.42 -1.93 -17.93
N ASP A 265 -6.15 -1.55 -18.98
CA ASP A 265 -6.46 -2.41 -20.12
C ASP A 265 -5.18 -2.93 -20.80
N GLN A 266 -4.21 -2.05 -21.07
CA GLN A 266 -2.93 -2.43 -21.67
C GLN A 266 -2.13 -3.36 -20.74
N THR A 267 -2.11 -3.07 -19.44
CA THR A 267 -1.42 -3.88 -18.43
C THR A 267 -2.05 -5.27 -18.34
N SER A 268 -3.38 -5.36 -18.25
CA SER A 268 -4.14 -6.62 -18.22
C SER A 268 -3.89 -7.46 -19.48
N LYS A 269 -3.92 -6.85 -20.68
CA LYS A 269 -3.61 -7.53 -21.95
C LYS A 269 -2.18 -8.06 -21.99
N ARG A 270 -1.20 -7.30 -21.50
CA ARG A 270 0.19 -7.74 -21.43
C ARG A 270 0.34 -8.92 -20.46
N LEU A 271 -0.20 -8.81 -19.26
CA LEU A 271 -0.15 -9.87 -18.24
C LEU A 271 -0.86 -11.15 -18.70
N GLN A 272 -1.97 -11.02 -19.42
CA GLN A 272 -2.64 -12.17 -20.05
C GLN A 272 -1.72 -12.89 -21.05
N LYS A 273 -1.02 -12.13 -21.92
CA LYS A 273 -0.06 -12.72 -22.87
C LYS A 273 1.08 -13.45 -22.13
N GLU A 274 1.62 -12.86 -21.06
CA GLU A 274 2.67 -13.47 -20.23
C GLU A 274 2.18 -14.74 -19.51
N TYR A 275 0.95 -14.71 -19.00
CA TYR A 275 0.30 -15.83 -18.33
C TYR A 275 0.06 -17.02 -19.29
N ASN A 276 -0.29 -16.74 -20.54
CA ASN A 276 -0.54 -17.77 -21.56
C ASN A 276 0.73 -18.23 -22.31
N LYS A 277 1.88 -17.61 -22.05
CA LYS A 277 3.14 -17.93 -22.75
C LYS A 277 3.81 -19.21 -22.22
N GLU A 278 4.49 -19.94 -23.10
CA GLU A 278 5.46 -20.99 -22.79
C GLU A 278 6.54 -20.52 -21.79
N PRO A 279 7.17 -21.42 -21.00
CA PRO A 279 7.11 -22.89 -21.06
C PRO A 279 5.99 -23.55 -20.22
N ASN A 280 5.18 -22.76 -19.52
CA ASN A 280 4.09 -23.24 -18.69
C ASN A 280 2.80 -22.47 -19.00
N PRO A 281 2.22 -22.63 -20.20
CA PRO A 281 1.07 -21.85 -20.62
C PRO A 281 -0.12 -22.14 -19.70
N GLN A 282 -0.75 -21.08 -19.20
CA GLN A 282 -2.06 -21.16 -18.57
C GLN A 282 -3.14 -20.72 -19.57
N GLN A 283 -4.41 -20.98 -19.26
CA GLN A 283 -5.52 -20.59 -20.12
C GLN A 283 -6.27 -19.40 -19.52
N GLY A 284 -6.73 -18.48 -20.36
CA GLY A 284 -7.54 -17.35 -19.93
C GLY A 284 -6.71 -16.21 -19.36
N THR A 285 -7.02 -15.80 -18.12
CA THR A 285 -6.37 -14.71 -17.39
C THR A 285 -6.09 -15.16 -15.95
N ALA A 286 -4.91 -14.81 -15.42
CA ALA A 286 -4.67 -14.88 -13.98
C ALA A 286 -5.69 -13.99 -13.26
N PRO A 287 -6.29 -14.42 -12.12
CA PRO A 287 -7.18 -13.56 -11.37
C PRO A 287 -6.48 -12.28 -10.92
N GLY A 288 -7.24 -11.20 -10.85
CA GLY A 288 -6.77 -9.90 -10.40
C GLY A 288 -7.60 -9.31 -9.26
N LEU A 289 -6.99 -8.45 -8.46
CA LEU A 289 -7.66 -7.64 -7.43
C LEU A 289 -7.35 -6.16 -7.70
N ALA A 290 -8.35 -5.29 -7.62
CA ALA A 290 -8.16 -3.85 -7.74
C ALA A 290 -8.37 -3.15 -6.38
N TYR A 291 -7.52 -2.17 -6.10
CA TYR A 291 -7.53 -1.36 -4.88
C TYR A 291 -7.48 0.12 -5.22
N PHE A 292 -8.40 0.88 -4.68
CA PHE A 292 -8.44 2.34 -4.78
C PHE A 292 -9.29 2.89 -3.63
N HIS A 293 -9.37 4.22 -3.46
CA HIS A 293 -9.99 4.79 -2.27
C HIS A 293 -11.48 5.07 -2.44
N ILE A 294 -11.84 5.95 -3.38
CA ILE A 294 -13.21 6.40 -3.63
C ILE A 294 -13.93 5.36 -4.48
N PRO A 295 -15.10 4.83 -4.04
CA PRO A 295 -15.87 3.87 -4.83
C PRO A 295 -16.34 4.47 -6.16
N PHE A 296 -16.47 3.62 -7.19
CA PHE A 296 -17.15 4.01 -8.43
C PHE A 296 -18.69 3.83 -8.30
N PRO A 297 -19.50 4.45 -9.19
CA PRO A 297 -20.96 4.52 -9.05
C PRO A 297 -21.68 3.19 -8.83
N GLU A 298 -21.17 2.08 -9.37
CA GLU A 298 -21.82 0.77 -9.27
C GLU A 298 -21.94 0.24 -7.84
N PHE A 299 -21.18 0.77 -6.88
CA PHE A 299 -21.39 0.49 -5.45
C PHE A 299 -22.77 0.94 -4.94
N TRP A 300 -23.43 1.92 -5.58
CA TRP A 300 -24.82 2.29 -5.28
C TRP A 300 -25.83 1.18 -5.58
N SER A 301 -25.45 0.16 -6.35
CA SER A 301 -26.32 -0.97 -6.62
C SER A 301 -26.62 -1.80 -5.37
N PHE A 302 -25.86 -1.61 -4.28
CA PHE A 302 -26.02 -2.38 -3.06
C PHE A 302 -26.77 -1.66 -1.95
N ASP A 303 -27.68 -2.40 -1.32
CA ASP A 303 -28.38 -2.07 -0.09
C ASP A 303 -28.19 -3.20 0.94
N SER A 304 -28.89 -3.11 2.07
CA SER A 304 -28.81 -4.12 3.14
C SER A 304 -29.38 -5.50 2.75
N LYS A 305 -30.06 -5.63 1.61
CA LYS A 305 -30.73 -6.87 1.17
C LYS A 305 -29.93 -7.62 0.10
N ASN A 306 -29.13 -6.92 -0.71
CA ASN A 306 -28.40 -7.52 -1.83
C ASN A 306 -26.87 -7.48 -1.66
N ALA A 307 -26.34 -6.91 -0.58
CA ALA A 307 -24.96 -7.14 -0.15
C ALA A 307 -24.79 -8.61 0.28
N SER A 308 -23.69 -9.26 -0.12
CA SER A 308 -23.45 -10.68 0.15
C SER A 308 -23.17 -10.95 1.63
N LYS A 309 -22.27 -10.16 2.22
CA LYS A 309 -21.83 -10.26 3.63
C LYS A 309 -21.27 -8.93 4.12
N GLY A 310 -21.38 -8.68 5.42
CA GLY A 310 -21.05 -7.41 6.06
C GLY A 310 -22.24 -6.46 6.15
N VAL A 311 -21.96 -5.23 6.56
CA VAL A 311 -22.96 -4.23 6.92
C VAL A 311 -22.76 -2.97 6.10
N ARG A 312 -23.86 -2.46 5.56
CA ARG A 312 -23.97 -1.11 5.00
C ARG A 312 -24.66 -0.22 6.01
N GLN A 313 -23.98 0.81 6.52
CA GLN A 313 -24.56 1.74 7.51
C GLN A 313 -24.58 3.20 7.05
N GLU A 314 -24.04 3.50 5.87
CA GLU A 314 -24.15 4.83 5.27
C GLU A 314 -24.34 4.75 3.75
N GLU A 315 -24.65 5.90 3.15
CA GLU A 315 -24.72 6.03 1.71
C GLU A 315 -23.34 5.90 1.08
N THR A 316 -23.30 5.38 -0.15
CA THR A 316 -22.04 5.29 -0.90
C THR A 316 -21.60 6.68 -1.35
N GLY A 317 -20.42 7.10 -0.90
CA GLY A 317 -19.74 8.33 -1.30
C GLY A 317 -18.95 8.18 -2.59
N SER A 318 -19.57 7.66 -3.66
CA SER A 318 -18.89 7.57 -4.96
C SER A 318 -18.92 8.87 -5.74
N ALA A 319 -18.08 8.96 -6.78
CA ALA A 319 -18.26 9.96 -7.83
C ALA A 319 -19.67 9.89 -8.43
N THR A 320 -20.25 11.03 -8.81
CA THR A 320 -21.50 11.06 -9.60
C THR A 320 -21.26 10.72 -11.07
N THR A 321 -20.02 10.79 -11.52
CA THR A 321 -19.61 10.48 -12.89
C THR A 321 -19.28 9.01 -13.00
N ASN A 322 -19.96 8.30 -13.91
CA ASN A 322 -19.52 6.97 -14.33
C ASN A 322 -18.53 7.11 -15.49
N SER A 323 -17.24 6.87 -15.21
CA SER A 323 -16.18 6.96 -16.20
C SER A 323 -16.03 5.71 -17.07
N GLY A 324 -16.77 4.64 -16.78
CA GLY A 324 -16.72 3.37 -17.52
C GLY A 324 -15.77 2.33 -16.95
N PHE A 325 -15.05 2.60 -15.85
CA PHE A 325 -14.04 1.67 -15.34
C PHE A 325 -14.62 0.31 -14.92
N PHE A 326 -15.79 0.27 -14.28
CA PHE A 326 -16.46 -1.00 -13.97
C PHE A 326 -16.67 -1.85 -15.22
N THR A 327 -17.18 -1.25 -16.31
CA THR A 327 -17.35 -1.93 -17.59
C THR A 327 -16.02 -2.43 -18.16
N THR A 328 -14.94 -1.65 -18.04
CA THR A 328 -13.59 -2.09 -18.42
C THR A 328 -13.15 -3.33 -17.63
N LEU A 329 -13.41 -3.35 -16.32
CA LEU A 329 -13.09 -4.51 -15.47
C LEU A 329 -13.89 -5.75 -15.87
N VAL A 330 -15.19 -5.60 -16.13
CA VAL A 330 -16.07 -6.68 -16.61
C VAL A 330 -15.59 -7.24 -17.95
N ASP A 331 -15.28 -6.37 -18.92
CA ASP A 331 -14.83 -6.76 -20.26
C ASP A 331 -13.49 -7.50 -20.24
N ARG A 332 -12.54 -7.02 -19.43
CA ARG A 332 -11.24 -7.68 -19.27
C ARG A 332 -11.36 -9.03 -18.55
N GLY A 333 -12.25 -9.11 -17.58
CA GLY A 333 -12.62 -10.35 -16.89
C GLY A 333 -11.50 -10.98 -16.06
N ASP A 334 -10.33 -10.35 -15.90
CA ASP A 334 -9.25 -10.81 -15.03
C ASP A 334 -9.50 -10.42 -13.56
N VAL A 335 -9.94 -9.18 -13.31
CA VAL A 335 -10.25 -8.71 -11.96
C VAL A 335 -11.51 -9.40 -11.39
N LYS A 336 -11.37 -10.01 -10.22
CA LYS A 336 -12.44 -10.76 -9.52
C LYS A 336 -13.02 -10.00 -8.33
N SER A 337 -12.24 -9.08 -7.78
CA SER A 337 -12.67 -8.28 -6.64
C SER A 337 -12.03 -6.89 -6.65
N VAL A 338 -12.82 -5.92 -6.21
CA VAL A 338 -12.47 -4.51 -6.05
C VAL A 338 -12.59 -4.18 -4.57
N PHE A 339 -11.57 -3.55 -4.00
CA PHE A 339 -11.50 -3.18 -2.60
C PHE A 339 -11.32 -1.68 -2.43
N VAL A 340 -12.18 -1.07 -1.63
CA VAL A 340 -12.22 0.39 -1.42
C VAL A 340 -12.26 0.76 0.07
N GLY A 341 -12.03 2.04 0.36
CA GLY A 341 -12.22 2.66 1.69
C GLY A 341 -13.33 3.71 1.63
N HIS A 342 -13.04 4.91 2.12
CA HIS A 342 -13.82 6.15 1.98
C HIS A 342 -15.11 6.22 2.81
N ASP A 343 -15.99 5.23 2.68
CA ASP A 343 -17.22 5.14 3.46
C ASP A 343 -16.99 4.26 4.71
N HIS A 344 -16.56 4.88 5.81
CA HIS A 344 -16.03 4.20 7.00
C HIS A 344 -17.05 3.29 7.69
N LEU A 345 -18.34 3.62 7.53
CA LEU A 345 -19.48 2.91 8.07
C LEU A 345 -19.95 1.71 7.21
N ASN A 346 -19.35 1.53 6.04
CA ASN A 346 -19.60 0.39 5.16
C ASN A 346 -18.44 -0.62 5.24
N ASP A 347 -18.76 -1.90 5.40
CA ASP A 347 -17.77 -2.98 5.41
C ASP A 347 -18.23 -4.24 4.67
N PHE A 348 -19.23 -4.06 3.80
CA PHE A 348 -19.84 -5.14 3.05
C PHE A 348 -19.05 -5.51 1.79
N CYS A 349 -19.35 -6.69 1.25
CA CYS A 349 -19.08 -7.05 -0.14
C CYS A 349 -20.41 -7.28 -0.85
N GLY A 350 -20.46 -7.03 -2.16
CA GLY A 350 -21.57 -7.40 -3.02
C GLY A 350 -21.09 -7.82 -4.41
N GLU A 351 -21.73 -8.82 -5.00
CA GLU A 351 -21.37 -9.28 -6.34
C GLU A 351 -22.23 -8.57 -7.40
N LEU A 352 -21.58 -7.97 -8.40
CA LEU A 352 -22.24 -7.39 -9.56
C LEU A 352 -21.51 -7.85 -10.82
N LYS A 353 -22.24 -8.55 -11.70
CA LYS A 353 -21.74 -9.05 -13.00
C LYS A 353 -20.43 -9.87 -12.88
N GLY A 354 -20.31 -10.69 -11.84
CA GLY A 354 -19.13 -11.54 -11.61
C GLY A 354 -17.93 -10.82 -10.96
N LEU A 355 -18.08 -9.55 -10.55
CA LEU A 355 -17.11 -8.83 -9.73
C LEU A 355 -17.63 -8.62 -8.32
N ASN A 356 -16.78 -8.88 -7.33
CA ASN A 356 -17.07 -8.55 -5.93
C ASN A 356 -16.60 -7.12 -5.64
N LEU A 357 -17.50 -6.28 -5.16
CA LEU A 357 -17.24 -4.89 -4.78
C LEU A 357 -17.28 -4.81 -3.25
N CYS A 358 -16.13 -4.51 -2.63
CA CYS A 358 -15.92 -4.69 -1.19
C CYS A 358 -15.38 -3.43 -0.53
N TYR A 359 -16.02 -2.99 0.56
CA TYR A 359 -15.46 -1.97 1.46
C TYR A 359 -14.53 -2.59 2.50
N GLY A 360 -13.47 -1.87 2.87
CA GLY A 360 -12.55 -2.27 3.94
C GLY A 360 -13.13 -2.14 5.34
N GLY A 361 -14.04 -1.17 5.55
CA GLY A 361 -14.49 -0.72 6.86
C GLY A 361 -13.50 0.24 7.52
N GLY A 362 -14.00 1.15 8.36
CA GLY A 362 -13.18 2.16 9.02
C GLY A 362 -12.19 1.57 10.02
N PHE A 363 -10.89 1.74 9.73
CA PHE A 363 -9.80 1.23 10.56
C PHE A 363 -9.38 2.22 11.65
N GLY A 364 -9.33 3.51 11.32
CA GLY A 364 -8.75 4.55 12.14
C GLY A 364 -9.61 5.00 13.31
N TYR A 365 -8.98 5.29 14.44
CA TYR A 365 -9.67 5.84 15.61
C TYR A 365 -9.93 7.35 15.53
N HIS A 366 -9.15 8.10 14.75
CA HIS A 366 -9.43 9.51 14.46
C HIS A 366 -10.35 9.69 13.25
N ALA A 367 -10.47 8.67 12.41
CA ALA A 367 -11.47 8.61 11.35
C ALA A 367 -12.88 8.68 11.94
N TYR A 368 -13.83 9.30 11.25
CA TYR A 368 -15.23 9.23 11.69
C TYR A 368 -15.69 7.76 11.76
N GLY A 369 -16.70 7.51 12.60
CA GLY A 369 -17.17 6.17 12.88
C GLY A 369 -18.50 6.18 13.63
N LYS A 370 -18.79 5.08 14.33
CA LYS A 370 -20.01 4.94 15.14
C LYS A 370 -19.64 4.38 16.52
N ALA A 371 -20.02 5.10 17.57
CA ALA A 371 -19.73 4.66 18.94
C ALA A 371 -20.42 3.31 19.21
N GLY A 372 -19.67 2.38 19.80
CA GLY A 372 -20.13 1.00 20.01
C GLY A 372 -20.05 0.12 18.76
N TRP A 373 -19.34 0.56 17.71
CA TRP A 373 -19.07 -0.23 16.52
C TRP A 373 -17.56 -0.32 16.30
N GLU A 374 -17.02 -1.51 16.44
CA GLU A 374 -15.58 -1.78 16.53
C GLU A 374 -14.86 -1.39 15.23
N ARG A 375 -13.71 -0.72 15.35
CA ARG A 375 -12.82 -0.51 14.18
C ARG A 375 -12.41 -1.86 13.60
N ARG A 376 -12.08 -1.92 12.30
CA ARG A 376 -11.73 -3.20 11.69
C ARG A 376 -10.79 -3.11 10.51
N ALA A 377 -10.24 -4.26 10.17
CA ALA A 377 -9.39 -4.47 9.01
C ALA A 377 -9.93 -5.64 8.18
N ARG A 378 -9.80 -5.56 6.86
CA ARG A 378 -10.16 -6.67 5.98
C ARG A 378 -8.92 -7.50 5.67
N VAL A 379 -9.07 -8.82 5.71
CA VAL A 379 -8.05 -9.77 5.29
C VAL A 379 -8.53 -10.44 4.02
N VAL A 380 -7.63 -10.59 3.04
CA VAL A 380 -7.89 -11.28 1.78
C VAL A 380 -6.83 -12.36 1.62
N VAL A 381 -7.25 -13.58 1.32
CA VAL A 381 -6.35 -14.71 1.06
C VAL A 381 -6.64 -15.32 -0.29
N ALA A 382 -5.60 -15.43 -1.10
CA ALA A 382 -5.60 -16.28 -2.28
C ALA A 382 -4.97 -17.63 -1.93
N ASP A 383 -5.60 -18.72 -2.36
CA ASP A 383 -5.13 -20.09 -2.19
C ASP A 383 -4.78 -20.66 -3.57
N LEU A 384 -3.60 -21.28 -3.73
CA LEU A 384 -3.24 -22.04 -4.93
C LEU A 384 -3.95 -23.39 -4.98
N ASN A 385 -4.16 -23.89 -6.19
CA ASN A 385 -4.58 -25.27 -6.40
C ASN A 385 -3.40 -26.22 -6.18
N LYS A 386 -3.66 -27.40 -5.61
CA LYS A 386 -2.68 -28.48 -5.52
C LYS A 386 -2.99 -29.51 -6.60
N LYS A 387 -2.05 -29.71 -7.53
CA LYS A 387 -2.20 -30.69 -8.61
C LYS A 387 -2.15 -32.10 -8.04
N GLY A 388 -2.69 -33.09 -8.77
CA GLY A 388 -2.64 -34.51 -8.36
C GLY A 388 -1.22 -35.05 -8.16
N THR A 389 -0.22 -34.41 -8.78
CA THR A 389 1.22 -34.67 -8.59
C THR A 389 1.78 -34.13 -7.27
N GLY A 390 0.98 -33.43 -6.47
CA GLY A 390 1.40 -32.77 -5.22
C GLY A 390 2.01 -31.37 -5.40
N SER A 391 2.33 -30.95 -6.62
CA SER A 391 2.89 -29.62 -6.89
C SER A 391 1.82 -28.53 -6.95
N TRP A 392 2.21 -27.29 -6.60
CA TRP A 392 1.33 -26.12 -6.68
C TRP A 392 1.03 -25.73 -8.13
N GLY A 393 -0.24 -25.50 -8.42
CA GLY A 393 -0.75 -24.96 -9.67
C GLY A 393 -1.10 -23.47 -9.56
N ASP A 394 -2.08 -23.05 -10.36
CA ASP A 394 -2.57 -21.68 -10.38
C ASP A 394 -3.55 -21.38 -9.23
N VAL A 395 -3.98 -20.13 -9.09
CA VAL A 395 -4.90 -19.70 -8.02
C VAL A 395 -6.24 -20.45 -8.10
N LYS A 396 -6.61 -21.10 -7.00
CA LYS A 396 -7.85 -21.86 -6.84
C LYS A 396 -9.00 -21.01 -6.33
N SER A 397 -8.73 -20.14 -5.35
CA SER A 397 -9.78 -19.37 -4.69
C SER A 397 -9.25 -18.09 -4.07
N ILE A 398 -10.16 -17.13 -3.92
CA ILE A 398 -9.96 -15.89 -3.17
C ILE A 398 -11.03 -15.83 -2.09
N ARG A 399 -10.60 -15.68 -0.83
CA ARG A 399 -11.45 -15.57 0.35
C ARG A 399 -11.17 -14.27 1.09
N THR A 400 -12.13 -13.82 1.88
CA THR A 400 -11.96 -12.64 2.74
C THR A 400 -12.70 -12.80 4.05
N TRP A 401 -12.22 -12.12 5.08
CA TRP A 401 -12.88 -11.91 6.37
C TRP A 401 -12.46 -10.55 6.92
N LYS A 402 -13.03 -10.13 8.06
CA LYS A 402 -12.58 -8.95 8.79
C LYS A 402 -12.13 -9.32 10.20
N ARG A 403 -11.24 -8.49 10.75
CA ARG A 403 -10.81 -8.51 12.15
C ARG A 403 -11.31 -7.27 12.85
N LEU A 404 -12.07 -7.44 13.93
CA LEU A 404 -12.53 -6.33 14.77
C LEU A 404 -11.45 -5.91 15.76
N ASP A 405 -11.39 -4.63 16.11
CA ASP A 405 -10.55 -4.14 17.23
C ASP A 405 -11.27 -4.33 18.58
N ASP A 406 -11.67 -5.56 18.86
CA ASP A 406 -12.17 -5.97 20.17
C ASP A 406 -11.06 -6.65 20.99
N GLN A 407 -11.40 -7.19 22.17
CA GLN A 407 -10.42 -7.86 23.02
C GLN A 407 -9.77 -9.08 22.35
N HIS A 408 -10.45 -9.73 21.40
CA HIS A 408 -10.06 -11.03 20.85
C HIS A 408 -9.65 -10.98 19.37
N LEU A 409 -9.64 -9.80 18.76
CA LEU A 409 -9.53 -9.63 17.32
C LEU A 409 -10.54 -10.52 16.58
N SER A 410 -11.83 -10.47 16.96
CA SER A 410 -12.83 -11.39 16.43
C SER A 410 -12.84 -11.42 14.90
N VAL A 411 -12.93 -12.63 14.34
CA VAL A 411 -13.13 -12.85 12.90
C VAL A 411 -14.61 -12.77 12.60
N ILE A 412 -14.98 -11.94 11.63
CA ILE A 412 -16.35 -11.85 11.14
C ILE A 412 -16.42 -11.92 9.62
N ASP A 413 -17.60 -12.29 9.12
CA ASP A 413 -17.96 -12.25 7.69
C ASP A 413 -16.98 -12.96 6.76
N GLU A 414 -16.49 -14.13 7.18
CA GLU A 414 -15.71 -15.00 6.28
C GLU A 414 -16.56 -15.40 5.08
N GLN A 415 -16.01 -15.20 3.88
CA GLN A 415 -16.67 -15.52 2.62
C GLN A 415 -15.67 -15.84 1.52
N VAL A 416 -16.12 -16.62 0.54
CA VAL A 416 -15.39 -16.89 -0.70
C VAL A 416 -15.86 -15.86 -1.73
N LEU A 417 -14.93 -15.07 -2.28
CA LEU A 417 -15.22 -14.10 -3.33
C LEU A 417 -15.15 -14.73 -4.72
N TRP A 418 -14.22 -15.67 -4.91
CA TRP A 418 -14.02 -16.28 -6.21
C TRP A 418 -13.41 -17.68 -6.09
N THR A 419 -13.78 -18.57 -7.02
CA THR A 419 -13.16 -19.89 -7.19
C THR A 419 -12.89 -20.17 -8.67
N SER A 420 -11.77 -20.82 -8.96
CA SER A 420 -11.48 -21.43 -10.26
C SER A 420 -12.32 -22.71 -10.40
N SER A 421 -13.62 -22.60 -10.66
CA SER A 421 -14.41 -23.80 -10.97
C SER A 421 -13.98 -24.32 -12.34
N PRO A 422 -13.73 -25.64 -12.51
CA PRO A 422 -13.70 -26.22 -13.84
C PRO A 422 -15.12 -26.06 -14.43
N LYS A 423 -15.22 -25.39 -15.59
CA LYS A 423 -16.46 -25.40 -16.36
C LYS A 423 -16.70 -26.78 -16.96
#